data_AF-A0A355W7V2-F1
#
_entry.id   AF-A0A355W7V2-F1
#
_cell.length_a   1.000
_cell.length_b   1.000
_cell.length_c   1.000
_cell.angle_alpha   90.00
_cell.angle_beta   90.00
_cell.angle_gamma   90.00
#
_symmetry.space_group_name_H-M   'P 1'
#
loop_
_entity.id
_entity.type
_entity.pdbx_description
1 polymer ?
#
loop_
_entity_poly.entity_id
_entity_poly.type
_entity_poly.pdbx_seq_one_letter_code
_entity_poly.pdbx_strand_id
1 'polypeptide(L)'
;MKIDNRQDVIDSRDIIERIEELEELEELEELEKEEIETLKDVAEQCSDYAADWEYGETLIRDTYFKEYAIELAHDCCEMPENPSWPHHHIDWDAAAEELQMDYLMVNYDGVEYWIR
;
A
#
# COMPACT_ATOMS: atom_id res chain seq x y z
N MET A 1 6.63 8.74 12.29
CA MET A 1 5.15 8.48 12.37
C MET A 1 4.94 7.01 12.75
N LYS A 2 3.84 6.58 13.41
CA LYS A 2 3.66 5.14 13.70
C LYS A 2 3.06 4.44 12.48
N ILE A 3 3.86 3.63 11.78
CA ILE A 3 3.43 2.78 10.67
C ILE A 3 3.08 1.39 11.18
N ASP A 4 1.95 0.84 10.73
CA ASP A 4 1.57 -0.55 10.98
C ASP A 4 0.75 -1.16 9.83
N ASN A 5 0.66 -2.50 9.81
CA ASN A 5 -0.01 -3.29 8.79
C ASN A 5 -1.55 -3.24 8.84
N ARG A 6 -2.14 -2.30 9.58
CA ARG A 6 -3.60 -2.09 9.65
C ARG A 6 -4.04 -0.90 8.81
N GLN A 7 -3.11 -0.10 8.31
CA GLN A 7 -3.39 1.05 7.44
C GLN A 7 -3.83 0.57 6.06
N ASP A 8 -4.85 1.22 5.50
CA ASP A 8 -5.35 0.89 4.16
C ASP A 8 -4.41 1.37 3.05
N VAL A 9 -3.69 2.46 3.32
CA VAL A 9 -2.71 3.07 2.42
C VAL A 9 -1.46 3.45 3.21
N ILE A 10 -0.28 3.08 2.70
CA ILE A 10 1.03 3.39 3.28
C ILE A 10 1.91 4.01 2.19
N ASP A 11 2.63 5.09 2.54
CA ASP A 11 3.67 5.68 1.69
C ASP A 11 5.03 5.04 2.02
N SER A 12 5.80 4.64 1.02
CA SER A 12 7.11 4.01 1.21
C SER A 12 8.07 4.90 2.02
N ARG A 13 7.95 6.22 1.93
CA ARG A 13 8.78 7.16 2.71
C ARG A 13 8.50 7.09 4.19
N ASP A 14 7.26 6.79 4.58
CA ASP A 14 6.93 6.60 5.99
C ASP A 14 7.56 5.30 6.52
N ILE A 15 7.66 4.26 5.68
CA ILE A 15 8.39 3.01 6.01
C ILE A 15 9.89 3.31 6.16
N ILE A 16 10.49 4.05 5.21
CA ILE A 16 11.90 4.42 5.27
C ILE A 16 12.18 5.27 6.51
N GLU A 17 11.40 6.31 6.76
CA GLU A 17 11.52 7.16 7.96
C GLU A 17 11.43 6.31 9.23
N ARG A 18 10.49 5.35 9.29
CA ARG A 18 10.33 4.49 10.45
C ARG A 18 11.52 3.54 10.65
N ILE A 19 12.10 3.01 9.58
CA ILE A 19 13.33 2.20 9.65
C ILE A 19 14.48 3.06 10.18
N GLU A 20 14.68 4.26 9.63
CA GLU A 20 15.73 5.19 10.08
C GLU A 20 15.58 5.56 11.56
N GLU A 21 14.36 5.91 11.99
CA GLU A 21 14.03 6.18 13.40
C GLU A 21 14.46 5.03 14.32
N LEU A 22 14.20 3.77 13.91
CA LEU A 22 14.55 2.58 14.68
C LEU A 22 16.06 2.29 14.65
N GLU A 23 16.74 2.55 13.54
CA GLU A 23 18.20 2.37 13.43
C GLU A 23 19.01 3.40 14.26
N GLU A 24 18.44 4.57 14.51
CA GLU A 24 19.06 5.61 15.36
C GLU A 24 18.96 5.30 16.87
N LEU A 25 18.12 4.34 17.27
CA LEU A 25 17.99 3.95 18.68
C LEU A 25 19.23 3.19 19.17
N GLU A 26 19.77 3.61 20.31
CA GLU A 26 20.95 2.97 20.93
C GLU A 26 20.64 1.54 21.42
N GLU A 27 19.40 1.30 21.83
CA GLU A 27 18.91 0.01 22.31
C GLU A 27 17.47 -0.21 21.81
N LEU A 28 17.24 -1.35 21.17
CA LEU A 28 15.92 -1.80 20.72
C LEU A 28 15.33 -2.80 21.70
N GLU A 29 14.09 -2.58 22.12
CA GLU A 29 13.24 -3.57 22.78
C GLU A 29 12.87 -4.69 21.79
N GLU A 30 12.41 -5.83 22.32
CA GLU A 30 12.07 -6.99 21.47
C GLU A 30 11.01 -6.67 20.42
N LEU A 31 10.00 -5.86 20.77
CA LEU A 31 8.96 -5.44 19.82
C LEU A 31 9.52 -4.56 18.69
N GLU A 32 10.50 -3.73 19.00
CA GLU A 32 11.12 -2.82 18.03
C GLU A 32 12.08 -3.58 17.10
N LYS A 33 12.69 -4.67 17.59
CA LYS A 33 13.44 -5.61 16.77
C LYS A 33 12.54 -6.36 15.78
N GLU A 34 11.40 -6.86 16.24
CA GLU A 34 10.42 -7.52 15.36
C GLU A 34 9.86 -6.53 14.32
N GLU A 35 9.56 -5.29 14.75
CA GLU A 35 9.08 -4.21 13.87
C GLU A 35 10.10 -3.88 12.77
N ILE A 36 11.36 -3.59 13.13
CA ILE A 36 12.39 -3.22 12.15
C ILE A 36 12.71 -4.37 11.20
N GLU A 37 12.74 -5.62 11.67
CA GLU A 37 12.94 -6.79 10.80
C GLU A 37 11.81 -6.90 9.77
N THR A 38 10.57 -6.73 10.20
CA THR A 38 9.40 -6.77 9.32
C THR A 38 9.42 -5.64 8.29
N LEU A 39 9.71 -4.40 8.72
CA LEU A 39 9.77 -3.25 7.82
C LEU A 39 10.91 -3.37 6.79
N LYS A 40 12.04 -3.94 7.19
CA LYS A 40 13.16 -4.22 6.28
C LYS A 40 12.81 -5.29 5.25
N ASP A 41 12.09 -6.34 5.66
CA ASP A 41 11.60 -7.37 4.74
C ASP A 41 10.64 -6.77 3.69
N VAL A 42 9.71 -5.90 4.12
CA VAL A 42 8.82 -5.15 3.20
C VAL A 42 9.64 -4.27 2.25
N ALA A 43 10.61 -3.52 2.76
CA ALA A 43 11.45 -2.65 1.93
C ALA A 43 12.29 -3.45 0.91
N GLU A 44 12.84 -4.60 1.30
CA GLU A 44 13.56 -5.51 0.40
C GLU A 44 12.63 -6.02 -0.70
N GLN A 45 11.44 -6.53 -0.34
CA GLN A 45 10.42 -6.99 -1.28
C GLN A 45 10.04 -5.90 -2.31
N CYS A 46 9.98 -4.63 -1.91
CA CYS A 46 9.60 -3.52 -2.79
C CYS A 46 10.77 -2.99 -3.66
N SER A 47 11.98 -2.95 -3.11
CA SER A 47 13.15 -2.32 -3.76
C SER A 47 13.55 -2.98 -5.09
N ASP A 48 13.26 -4.27 -5.24
CA ASP A 48 13.51 -5.01 -6.49
C ASP A 48 12.61 -4.58 -7.64
N TYR A 49 11.49 -3.91 -7.35
CA TYR A 49 10.43 -3.64 -8.32
C TYR A 49 10.10 -2.16 -8.49
N ALA A 50 10.18 -1.37 -7.43
CA ALA A 50 9.89 0.04 -7.46
C ALA A 50 11.19 0.85 -7.49
N ALA A 51 11.63 1.23 -8.70
CA ALA A 51 12.82 2.06 -8.89
C ALA A 51 12.75 3.41 -8.16
N ASP A 52 11.53 3.88 -7.87
CA ASP A 52 11.24 5.13 -7.18
C ASP A 52 10.80 4.92 -5.71
N TRP A 53 11.06 3.73 -5.11
CA TRP A 53 10.77 3.43 -3.71
C TRP A 53 11.26 4.52 -2.74
N GLU A 54 12.45 5.06 -2.97
CA GLU A 54 13.05 6.12 -2.14
C GLU A 54 12.34 7.48 -2.29
N TYR A 55 11.56 7.68 -3.36
CA TYR A 55 10.87 8.94 -3.67
C TYR A 55 9.38 8.95 -3.29
N GLY A 56 8.82 7.81 -2.87
CA GLY A 56 7.45 7.67 -2.42
C GLY A 56 6.61 6.83 -3.35
N GLU A 57 6.30 5.62 -2.89
CA GLU A 57 5.41 4.67 -3.54
C GLU A 57 4.24 4.34 -2.62
N THR A 58 3.08 4.08 -3.22
CA THR A 58 1.86 3.81 -2.45
C THR A 58 1.64 2.30 -2.34
N LEU A 59 1.65 1.78 -1.11
CA LEU A 59 1.21 0.43 -0.80
C LEU A 59 -0.27 0.47 -0.44
N ILE A 60 -1.07 -0.32 -1.14
CA ILE A 60 -2.53 -0.39 -0.97
C ILE A 60 -2.88 -1.75 -0.37
N ARG A 61 -3.56 -1.76 0.76
CA ARG A 61 -3.95 -3.01 1.41
C ARG A 61 -4.92 -3.79 0.52
N ASP A 62 -4.75 -5.11 0.42
CA ASP A 62 -5.62 -5.98 -0.39
C ASP A 62 -7.11 -5.79 -0.07
N THR A 63 -7.46 -5.76 1.22
CA THR A 63 -8.84 -5.57 1.69
C THR A 63 -9.43 -4.19 1.38
N TYR A 64 -8.62 -3.23 0.93
CA TYR A 64 -9.02 -1.89 0.52
C TYR A 64 -8.87 -1.65 -0.99
N PHE A 65 -8.31 -2.62 -1.73
CA PHE A 65 -7.94 -2.42 -3.13
C PHE A 65 -9.14 -2.09 -4.03
N LYS A 66 -10.32 -2.63 -3.70
CA LYS A 66 -11.57 -2.30 -4.39
C LYS A 66 -11.99 -0.85 -4.18
N GLU A 67 -11.97 -0.38 -2.94
CA GLU A 67 -12.25 1.02 -2.60
C GLU A 67 -11.25 1.95 -3.29
N TYR A 68 -9.97 1.60 -3.26
CA TYR A 68 -8.93 2.31 -4.01
C TYR A 68 -9.23 2.36 -5.52
N ALA A 69 -9.66 1.26 -6.15
CA ALA A 69 -10.00 1.24 -7.57
C ALA A 69 -11.18 2.18 -7.91
N ILE A 70 -12.16 2.29 -7.00
CA ILE A 70 -13.28 3.23 -7.13
C ILE A 70 -12.76 4.67 -7.03
N GLU A 71 -11.94 4.97 -6.02
CA GLU A 71 -11.35 6.30 -5.81
C GLU A 71 -10.49 6.73 -7.01
N LEU A 72 -9.61 5.84 -7.48
CA LEU A 72 -8.78 6.07 -8.66
C LEU A 72 -9.62 6.36 -9.91
N ALA A 73 -10.74 5.64 -10.10
CA ALA A 73 -11.66 5.91 -11.21
C ALA A 73 -12.35 7.27 -11.07
N HIS A 74 -12.74 7.68 -9.86
CA HIS A 74 -13.30 9.01 -9.61
C HIS A 74 -12.30 10.14 -9.86
N ASP A 75 -11.02 9.90 -9.60
CA ASP A 75 -9.95 10.88 -9.83
C ASP A 75 -9.51 10.95 -11.31
N CYS A 76 -9.47 9.81 -12.00
CA CYS A 76 -8.94 9.72 -13.37
C CYS A 76 -10.00 9.88 -14.47
N CYS A 77 -11.26 9.57 -14.17
CA CYS A 77 -12.35 9.57 -15.15
C CYS A 77 -13.43 10.60 -14.80
N GLU A 78 -14.18 11.05 -15.80
CA GLU A 78 -15.36 11.89 -15.59
C GLU A 78 -16.50 11.07 -14.98
N MET A 79 -16.45 10.85 -13.66
CA MET A 79 -17.48 10.14 -12.91
C MET A 79 -18.56 11.13 -12.42
N PRO A 80 -19.85 10.85 -12.67
CA PRO A 80 -20.93 11.71 -12.18
C PRO A 80 -21.06 11.63 -10.66
N GLU A 81 -21.26 12.78 -9.99
CA GLU A 81 -21.49 12.84 -8.53
C GLU A 81 -22.70 12.01 -8.06
N ASN A 82 -23.71 11.87 -8.92
CA ASN A 82 -24.88 11.05 -8.67
C ASN A 82 -25.02 10.00 -9.79
N PRO A 83 -24.32 8.85 -9.67
CA PRO A 83 -24.27 7.86 -10.71
C PRO A 83 -25.66 7.27 -10.95
N SER A 84 -26.12 7.41 -12.19
CA SER A 84 -27.27 6.69 -12.73
C SER A 84 -26.78 5.71 -13.80
N TRP A 85 -27.69 4.93 -14.38
CA TRP A 85 -27.34 4.03 -15.49
C TRP A 85 -26.49 4.76 -16.54
N PRO A 86 -25.32 4.21 -16.95
CA PRO A 86 -24.79 2.88 -16.60
C PRO A 86 -23.84 2.81 -15.38
N HIS A 87 -23.45 3.94 -14.78
CA HIS A 87 -22.37 4.01 -13.77
C HIS A 87 -22.62 3.22 -12.48
N HIS A 88 -23.87 3.09 -12.05
CA HIS A 88 -24.24 2.25 -10.88
C HIS A 88 -24.31 0.74 -11.18
N HIS A 89 -23.99 0.32 -12.40
CA HIS A 89 -23.93 -1.08 -12.84
C HIS A 89 -22.52 -1.55 -13.18
N ILE A 90 -21.49 -0.79 -12.77
CA ILE A 90 -20.09 -1.21 -12.90
C ILE A 90 -19.84 -2.36 -11.92
N ASP A 91 -19.23 -3.43 -12.43
CA ASP A 91 -18.73 -4.54 -11.62
C ASP A 91 -17.36 -4.15 -11.05
N TRP A 92 -17.37 -3.54 -9.86
CA TRP A 92 -16.16 -3.06 -9.21
C TRP A 92 -15.25 -4.17 -8.70
N ASP A 93 -15.79 -5.36 -8.43
CA ASP A 93 -14.97 -6.52 -8.07
C ASP A 93 -14.12 -6.94 -9.28
N ALA A 94 -14.75 -7.12 -10.44
CA ALA A 94 -14.03 -7.43 -11.67
C ALA A 94 -13.05 -6.30 -12.09
N ALA A 95 -13.45 -5.03 -11.94
CA ALA A 95 -12.58 -3.91 -12.26
C ALA A 95 -11.34 -3.84 -11.34
N ALA A 96 -11.51 -4.12 -10.04
CA ALA A 96 -10.40 -4.18 -9.10
C ALA A 96 -9.46 -5.35 -9.42
N GLU A 97 -9.99 -6.55 -9.70
CA GLU A 97 -9.20 -7.71 -10.11
C GLU A 97 -8.39 -7.45 -11.38
N GLU A 98 -8.97 -6.80 -12.40
CA GLU A 98 -8.26 -6.42 -13.62
C GLU A 98 -7.17 -5.38 -13.36
N LEU A 99 -7.46 -4.36 -12.54
CA LEU A 99 -6.48 -3.33 -12.17
C LEU A 99 -5.30 -3.91 -11.38
N GLN A 100 -5.57 -4.84 -10.48
CA GLN A 100 -4.58 -5.47 -9.60
C GLN A 100 -3.50 -6.25 -10.36
N MET A 101 -3.78 -6.67 -11.60
CA MET A 101 -2.79 -7.32 -12.48
C MET A 101 -1.59 -6.42 -12.84
N ASP A 102 -1.75 -5.10 -12.72
CA ASP A 102 -0.68 -4.11 -12.91
C ASP A 102 0.14 -3.86 -11.63
N TYR A 103 -0.24 -4.49 -10.51
CA TYR A 103 0.40 -4.33 -9.21
C TYR A 103 1.12 -5.61 -8.79
N LEU A 104 2.02 -5.46 -7.83
CA LEU A 104 2.79 -6.54 -7.22
C LEU A 104 2.38 -6.70 -5.76
N MET A 105 2.21 -7.94 -5.33
CA MET A 105 1.88 -8.27 -3.96
C MET A 105 3.13 -8.23 -3.08
N VAL A 106 2.99 -7.59 -1.93
CA VAL A 106 3.99 -7.50 -0.85
C VAL A 106 3.35 -8.01 0.43
N ASN A 107 4.08 -8.84 1.18
CA ASN A 107 3.61 -9.33 2.48
C ASN A 107 4.17 -8.45 3.61
N TYR A 108 3.28 -7.90 4.42
CA TYR A 108 3.60 -7.18 5.64
C TYR A 108 3.01 -7.91 6.86
N ASP A 109 3.82 -8.79 7.47
CA ASP A 109 3.44 -9.57 8.66
C ASP A 109 2.11 -10.33 8.46
N GLY A 110 2.01 -11.06 7.34
CA GLY A 110 0.81 -11.83 6.99
C GLY A 110 -0.34 -11.00 6.40
N VAL A 111 -0.20 -9.68 6.28
CA VAL A 111 -1.15 -8.81 5.57
C VAL A 111 -0.64 -8.53 4.16
N GLU A 112 -1.51 -8.68 3.18
CA GLU A 112 -1.17 -8.46 1.77
C GLU A 112 -1.39 -6.99 1.39
N TYR A 113 -0.37 -6.42 0.75
CA TYR A 113 -0.37 -5.08 0.18
C TYR A 113 0.00 -5.15 -1.31
N TRP A 114 -0.39 -4.12 -2.06
CA TRP A 114 -0.18 -3.99 -3.49
C TRP A 114 0.59 -2.71 -3.79
N ILE A 115 1.68 -2.84 -4.54
CA ILE A 115 2.55 -1.74 -4.98
C ILE A 115 2.70 -1.77 -6.50
N ARG A 116 2.91 -0.62 -7.12
CA ARG A 116 3.17 -0.49 -8.56
C ARG A 116 4.34 0.45 -8.78
#